data_AF-A0A971XL72-F1
#
_entry.id   AF-A0A971XL72-F1
#
_cell.length_a   1.000
_cell.length_b   1.000
_cell.length_c   1.000
_cell.angle_alpha   90.00
_cell.angle_beta   90.00
_cell.angle_gamma   90.00
#
_symmetry.space_group_name_H-M   'P 1'
#
loop_
_entity.id
_entity.type
_entity.pdbx_description
1 polymer ?
#
loop_
_entity_poly.entity_id
_entity_poly.type
_entity_poly.pdbx_seq_one_letter_code
_entity_poly.pdbx_strand_id
1 'polypeptide(L)'
;MFPTAYKFVRFEKSKSMGILTAIIISIYLIGIELGMFFYLANLIGGLVSNANPAYAQVFVVNKQTENANQLTPFDVRWINQLRSIEGVDDTHGFVITPVTVKFPNGKDAPAMVIGSAFPAMAAGPREGLIESGSLHDLAAPEIVSTDFYDNKALRYEV
;
A
#
# COMPACT_ATOMS: atom_id res chain seq x y z
N MET A 1 -0.04 6.23 -49.30
CA MET A 1 -1.11 6.23 -48.29
C MET A 1 -0.84 7.22 -47.15
N PHE A 2 0.29 7.14 -46.44
CA PHE A 2 0.67 8.12 -45.40
C PHE A 2 0.70 9.60 -45.84
N PRO A 3 1.26 9.96 -47.02
CA PRO A 3 1.27 11.36 -47.48
C PRO A 3 -0.14 11.91 -47.73
N THR A 4 -1.03 11.03 -48.19
CA THR A 4 -2.45 11.35 -48.42
C THR A 4 -3.17 11.57 -47.09
N ALA A 5 -2.95 10.72 -46.10
CA ALA A 5 -3.53 10.87 -44.76
C ALA A 5 -3.09 12.18 -44.08
N TYR A 6 -1.81 12.55 -44.18
CA TYR A 6 -1.31 13.83 -43.65
C TYR A 6 -1.98 15.04 -44.32
N LYS A 7 -2.19 14.99 -45.64
CA LYS A 7 -2.93 16.04 -46.36
C LYS A 7 -4.38 16.15 -45.86
N PHE A 8 -5.07 15.03 -45.60
CA PHE A 8 -6.43 15.04 -45.06
C PHE A 8 -6.51 15.65 -43.65
N VAL A 9 -5.61 15.25 -42.74
CA VAL A 9 -5.52 15.81 -41.38
C VAL A 9 -5.27 17.32 -41.43
N ARG A 10 -4.42 17.78 -42.35
CA ARG A 10 -4.11 19.20 -42.52
C ARG A 10 -5.24 19.99 -43.20
N PHE A 11 -6.07 19.35 -44.01
CA PHE A 11 -7.21 19.98 -44.68
C PHE A 11 -8.37 20.19 -43.71
N GLU A 12 -8.75 19.16 -42.95
CA GLU A 12 -9.82 19.24 -41.92
C GLU A 12 -9.25 19.62 -40.54
N LYS A 13 -8.58 20.77 -40.43
CA LYS A 13 -7.85 21.15 -39.19
C LYS A 13 -8.73 21.18 -37.94
N SER A 14 -9.90 21.81 -37.99
CA SER A 14 -10.77 21.97 -36.81
C SER A 14 -11.26 20.61 -36.28
N LYS A 15 -11.64 19.70 -37.19
CA LYS A 15 -12.09 18.35 -36.85
C LYS A 15 -10.95 17.51 -36.31
N SER A 16 -9.80 17.56 -36.99
CA SER A 16 -8.59 16.82 -36.60
C SER A 16 -8.05 17.28 -35.25
N MET A 17 -8.07 18.58 -34.95
CA MET A 17 -7.70 19.12 -33.65
C MET A 17 -8.63 18.65 -32.54
N GLY A 18 -9.95 18.65 -32.78
CA GLY A 18 -10.92 18.15 -31.80
C GLY A 18 -10.69 16.66 -31.47
N ILE A 19 -10.50 15.83 -32.50
CA ILE A 19 -10.20 14.41 -32.33
C ILE A 19 -8.88 14.21 -31.57
N LEU A 20 -7.82 14.94 -31.95
CA LEU A 20 -6.52 14.84 -31.29
C LEU A 20 -6.59 15.25 -29.82
N THR A 21 -7.25 16.37 -29.51
CA THR A 21 -7.44 16.83 -28.12
C THR A 21 -8.20 15.80 -27.30
N ALA A 22 -9.27 15.20 -27.85
CA ALA A 22 -10.02 14.15 -27.17
C ALA A 22 -9.12 12.94 -26.86
N ILE A 23 -8.31 12.49 -27.83
CA ILE A 23 -7.37 11.38 -27.64
C ILE A 23 -6.35 11.71 -26.54
N ILE A 24 -5.78 12.92 -26.54
CA ILE A 24 -4.80 13.34 -25.51
C ILE A 24 -5.44 13.31 -24.12
N ILE A 25 -6.65 13.86 -23.96
CA ILE A 25 -7.36 13.86 -22.68
C ILE A 25 -7.65 12.42 -22.23
N SER A 26 -8.12 11.56 -23.13
CA SER A 26 -8.37 10.15 -22.82
C SER A 26 -7.12 9.42 -22.34
N ILE A 27 -5.99 9.56 -23.05
CA ILE A 27 -4.72 8.93 -22.65
C ILE A 27 -4.25 9.47 -21.29
N TYR A 28 -4.39 10.77 -21.06
CA TYR A 28 -4.02 11.40 -19.80
C TYR A 28 -4.84 10.86 -18.62
N LEU A 29 -6.16 10.76 -18.77
CA LEU A 29 -7.05 10.20 -17.75
C LEU A 29 -6.72 8.74 -17.44
N ILE A 30 -6.50 7.92 -18.48
CA ILE A 30 -6.05 6.52 -18.31
C ILE A 30 -4.74 6.46 -17.53
N GLY A 31 -3.79 7.35 -17.85
CA GLY A 31 -2.50 7.43 -17.16
C GLY A 31 -2.65 7.71 -15.65
N ILE A 32 -3.54 8.63 -15.27
CA ILE A 32 -3.82 8.94 -13.86
C ILE A 32 -4.44 7.74 -13.15
N GLU A 33 -5.46 7.12 -13.75
CA GLU A 33 -6.15 5.98 -13.15
C GLU A 33 -5.21 4.79 -12.94
N LEU A 34 -4.39 4.47 -13.94
CA LEU A 34 -3.36 3.43 -13.82
C LEU A 34 -2.31 3.79 -12.78
N GLY A 35 -1.86 5.05 -12.74
CA GLY A 35 -0.91 5.52 -11.74
C GLY A 35 -1.42 5.32 -10.31
N MET A 36 -2.68 5.70 -10.05
CA MET A 36 -3.32 5.46 -8.74
C MET A 36 -3.49 3.98 -8.43
N PHE A 37 -3.89 3.19 -9.43
CA PHE A 37 -4.03 1.74 -9.28
C PHE A 37 -2.71 1.09 -8.86
N PHE A 38 -1.61 1.35 -9.58
CA PHE A 38 -0.30 0.78 -9.23
C PHE A 38 0.21 1.27 -7.89
N TYR A 39 -0.03 2.54 -7.55
CA TYR A 39 0.32 3.06 -6.24
C TYR A 39 -0.39 2.29 -5.11
N LEU A 40 -1.71 2.15 -5.18
CA LEU A 40 -2.49 1.40 -4.18
C LEU A 40 -2.13 -0.10 -4.18
N ALA A 41 -1.94 -0.71 -5.34
CA ALA A 41 -1.56 -2.11 -5.46
C ALA A 41 -0.19 -2.37 -4.80
N ASN A 42 0.77 -1.47 -4.96
CA ASN A 42 2.08 -1.58 -4.31
C ASN A 42 1.98 -1.40 -2.79
N LEU A 43 1.15 -0.48 -2.29
CA LEU A 43 0.93 -0.32 -0.85
C LEU A 43 0.31 -1.58 -0.21
N ILE A 44 -0.73 -2.13 -0.83
CA ILE A 44 -1.36 -3.38 -0.38
C ILE A 44 -0.37 -4.54 -0.51
N GLY A 45 0.36 -4.59 -1.63
CA GLY A 45 1.39 -5.58 -1.90
C GLY A 45 2.45 -5.60 -0.81
N GLY A 46 2.96 -4.44 -0.40
CA GLY A 46 3.97 -4.32 0.67
C GLY A 46 3.48 -4.82 2.03
N LEU A 47 2.21 -4.56 2.38
CA LEU A 47 1.61 -5.09 3.61
C LEU A 47 1.47 -6.62 3.53
N VAL A 48 0.89 -7.13 2.44
CA VAL A 48 0.62 -8.56 2.27
C VAL A 48 1.91 -9.37 2.13
N SER A 49 2.94 -8.84 1.46
CA SER A 49 4.22 -9.52 1.29
C SER A 49 5.03 -9.62 2.58
N ASN A 50 4.92 -8.60 3.45
CA ASN A 50 5.61 -8.55 4.74
C ASN A 50 4.82 -9.23 5.87
N ALA A 51 3.52 -9.47 5.69
CA ALA A 51 2.70 -10.18 6.66
C ALA A 51 3.18 -11.63 6.85
N ASN A 52 2.95 -12.18 8.04
CA ASN A 52 3.34 -13.55 8.34
C ASN A 52 2.35 -14.52 7.66
N PRO A 53 2.79 -15.31 6.66
CA PRO A 53 1.89 -16.19 5.90
C PRO A 53 1.29 -17.33 6.74
N ALA A 54 1.83 -17.60 7.94
CA ALA A 54 1.26 -18.55 8.88
C ALA A 54 -0.03 -18.04 9.54
N TYR A 55 -0.27 -16.72 9.58
CA TYR A 55 -1.41 -16.11 10.26
C TYR A 55 -2.25 -15.17 9.38
N ALA A 56 -1.67 -14.60 8.33
CA ALA A 56 -2.30 -13.57 7.50
C ALA A 56 -2.79 -14.12 6.15
N GLN A 57 -3.66 -15.13 6.18
CA GLN A 57 -4.27 -15.68 4.96
C GLN A 57 -5.49 -14.88 4.50
N VAL A 58 -6.27 -14.35 5.44
CA VAL A 58 -7.49 -13.59 5.16
C VAL A 58 -7.45 -12.28 5.92
N PHE A 59 -7.52 -11.17 5.18
CA PHE A 59 -7.64 -9.84 5.76
C PHE A 59 -9.11 -9.45 5.84
N VAL A 60 -9.58 -9.15 7.05
CA VAL A 60 -10.96 -8.73 7.30
C VAL A 60 -10.99 -7.22 7.51
N VAL A 61 -11.82 -6.54 6.72
CA VAL A 61 -12.02 -5.09 6.79
C VAL A 61 -13.48 -4.77 7.07
N ASN A 62 -13.74 -3.62 7.69
CA ASN A 62 -15.11 -3.19 7.95
C ASN A 62 -15.77 -2.84 6.62
N LYS A 63 -17.02 -3.26 6.42
CA LYS A 63 -17.80 -2.93 5.22
C LYS A 63 -17.93 -1.42 4.98
N GLN A 64 -17.86 -0.61 6.03
CA GLN A 64 -17.91 0.86 5.95
C GLN A 64 -16.59 1.50 5.51
N THR A 65 -15.51 0.72 5.38
CA THR A 65 -14.23 1.23 4.92
C THR A 65 -14.26 1.47 3.41
N GLU A 66 -14.35 2.74 3.01
CA GLU A 66 -14.30 3.16 1.60
C GLU A 66 -12.87 3.44 1.12
N ASN A 67 -11.93 3.63 2.04
CA ASN A 67 -10.54 3.98 1.75
C ASN A 67 -9.58 3.03 2.47
N ALA A 68 -8.79 2.27 1.71
CA ALA A 68 -7.80 1.34 2.26
C ALA A 68 -6.71 2.03 3.11
N ASN A 69 -6.46 3.32 2.88
CA ASN A 69 -5.52 4.12 3.68
C ASN A 69 -6.14 4.62 5.00
N GLN A 70 -7.46 4.50 5.16
CA GLN A 70 -8.22 4.97 6.32
C GLN A 70 -9.16 3.85 6.77
N LEU A 71 -8.59 2.84 7.41
CA LEU A 71 -9.34 1.72 7.94
C LEU A 71 -10.25 2.17 9.08
N THR A 72 -11.52 1.78 9.02
CA THR A 72 -12.45 2.02 10.12
C THR A 72 -12.07 1.12 11.29
N PRO A 73 -11.99 1.65 12.53
CA PRO A 73 -11.64 0.83 13.69
C PRO A 73 -12.62 -0.34 13.88
N PHE A 74 -12.07 -1.49 14.28
CA PHE A 74 -12.84 -2.61 14.80
C PHE A 74 -12.84 -2.60 16.33
N ASP A 75 -13.97 -2.96 16.93
CA ASP A 75 -13.98 -3.38 18.33
C ASP A 75 -13.22 -4.72 18.43
N VAL A 76 -12.31 -4.83 19.41
CA VAL A 76 -11.54 -6.04 19.72
C VAL A 76 -12.43 -7.29 19.91
N ARG A 77 -13.70 -7.13 20.26
CA ARG A 77 -14.68 -8.23 20.33
C ARG A 77 -14.85 -8.97 19.00
N TRP A 78 -14.65 -8.30 17.87
CA TRP A 78 -14.74 -8.93 16.55
C TRP A 78 -13.66 -9.99 16.34
N ILE A 79 -12.50 -9.86 16.98
CA ILE A 79 -11.43 -10.87 16.90
C ILE A 79 -11.99 -12.22 17.37
N ASN A 80 -12.67 -12.24 18.51
CA ASN A 80 -13.26 -13.47 19.06
C ASN A 80 -14.45 -13.98 18.24
N GLN A 81 -15.27 -13.08 17.67
CA GLN A 81 -16.41 -13.48 16.83
C GLN A 81 -15.96 -14.10 15.51
N LEU A 82 -14.95 -13.52 14.86
CA LEU A 82 -14.39 -14.06 13.63
C LEU A 82 -13.78 -15.45 13.85
N ARG A 83 -13.23 -15.71 15.05
CA ARG A 83 -12.70 -17.04 15.43
C ARG A 83 -13.79 -18.10 15.59
N SER A 84 -15.05 -17.72 15.79
CA SER A 84 -16.17 -18.67 15.88
C SER A 84 -16.70 -19.15 14.52
N ILE A 85 -16.19 -18.60 13.42
CA ILE A 85 -16.59 -19.01 12.07
C ILE A 85 -15.98 -20.38 11.77
N GLU A 86 -16.79 -21.30 11.27
CA GLU A 86 -16.31 -22.63 10.85
C GLU A 86 -15.21 -22.50 9.79
N GLY A 87 -14.07 -23.16 10.03
CA GLY A 87 -12.88 -23.09 9.16
C GLY A 87 -11.91 -21.95 9.48
N VAL A 88 -12.15 -21.14 10.53
CA VAL A 88 -11.18 -20.15 11.03
C VAL A 88 -10.48 -20.71 12.27
N ASP A 89 -9.19 -20.97 12.16
CA ASP A 89 -8.38 -21.51 13.26
C ASP A 89 -8.02 -20.43 14.31
N ASP A 90 -7.56 -19.27 13.83
CA ASP A 90 -7.18 -18.14 14.68
C ASP A 90 -7.45 -16.79 14.00
N THR A 91 -7.45 -15.73 14.80
CA THR A 91 -7.71 -14.35 14.39
C THR A 91 -6.78 -13.41 15.13
N HIS A 92 -6.19 -12.47 14.39
CA HIS A 92 -5.26 -11.50 14.94
C HIS A 92 -5.64 -10.09 14.50
N GLY A 93 -5.77 -9.20 15.47
CA GLY A 93 -5.90 -7.77 15.20
C GLY A 93 -4.55 -7.15 14.86
N PHE A 94 -4.57 -6.12 14.03
CA PHE A 94 -3.44 -5.23 13.82
C PHE A 94 -3.95 -3.79 13.69
N VAL A 95 -3.07 -2.84 13.90
CA VAL A 95 -3.36 -1.40 13.81
C VAL A 95 -2.49 -0.81 12.72
N ILE A 96 -3.07 0.06 11.91
CA ILE A 96 -2.34 0.84 10.91
C ILE A 96 -2.55 2.32 11.24
N THR A 97 -1.47 3.09 11.27
CA THR A 97 -1.54 4.53 11.50
C THR A 97 -0.51 5.27 10.64
N PRO A 98 -0.95 6.27 9.85
CA PRO A 98 -0.01 7.15 9.17
C PRO A 98 0.69 8.05 10.20
N VAL A 99 2.00 8.20 10.07
CA VAL A 99 2.83 9.04 10.93
C VAL A 99 3.76 9.91 10.09
N THR A 100 4.31 10.94 10.69
CA THR A 100 5.42 11.71 10.12
C THR A 100 6.67 11.43 10.93
N VAL A 101 7.70 10.89 10.28
CA VAL A 101 9.00 10.63 10.89
C VAL A 101 9.87 11.86 10.72
N LYS A 102 10.42 12.36 11.84
CA LYS A 102 11.40 13.45 11.85
C LYS A 102 12.81 12.89 11.91
N PHE A 103 13.66 13.32 11.00
CA PHE A 103 15.04 12.86 10.94
C PHE A 103 16.01 13.84 11.61
N PRO A 104 17.16 13.37 12.12
CA PRO A 104 18.19 14.24 12.71
C PRO A 104 18.72 15.32 11.75
N ASN A 105 18.59 15.09 10.44
CA ASN A 105 18.94 16.06 9.39
C ASN A 105 17.91 17.19 9.22
N GLY A 106 16.88 17.26 10.08
CA GLY A 106 15.83 18.28 10.08
C GLY A 106 14.76 18.10 9.00
N LYS A 107 14.79 17.01 8.24
CA LYS A 107 13.78 16.67 7.24
C LYS A 107 12.70 15.79 7.86
N ASP A 108 11.51 15.86 7.28
CA ASP A 108 10.38 15.02 7.63
C ASP A 108 10.02 14.10 6.46
N ALA A 109 9.56 12.88 6.74
CA ALA A 109 8.96 11.99 5.75
C ALA A 109 7.68 11.33 6.27
N PRO A 110 6.66 11.14 5.42
CA PRO A 110 5.50 10.34 5.78
C PRO A 110 5.91 8.87 5.87
N ALA A 111 5.37 8.17 6.87
CA ALA A 111 5.51 6.72 7.02
C ALA A 111 4.19 6.12 7.53
N MET A 112 4.10 4.80 7.49
CA MET A 112 2.96 4.07 8.03
C MET A 112 3.47 3.10 9.08
N VAL A 113 2.95 3.22 10.31
CA VAL A 113 3.28 2.29 11.39
C VAL A 113 2.21 1.21 11.43
N ILE A 114 2.67 -0.04 11.40
CA ILE A 114 1.83 -1.23 11.50
C ILE A 114 2.12 -1.88 12.85
N GLY A 115 1.14 -1.90 13.73
CA GLY A 115 1.20 -2.57 15.03
C GLY A 115 0.61 -3.98 14.94
N SER A 116 1.38 -4.99 15.30
CA SER A 116 0.91 -6.39 15.41
C SER A 116 1.21 -6.95 16.79
N ALA A 117 0.40 -7.92 17.23
CA ALA A 117 0.58 -8.53 18.53
C ALA A 117 1.72 -9.58 18.51
N PHE A 118 2.71 -9.39 19.38
CA PHE A 118 3.73 -10.39 19.67
C PHE A 118 3.12 -11.56 20.48
N PRO A 119 3.49 -12.84 20.25
CA PRO A 119 4.56 -13.33 19.38
C PRO A 119 4.12 -13.65 17.94
N ALA A 120 2.82 -13.66 17.64
CA ALA A 120 2.32 -14.11 16.34
C ALA A 120 2.79 -13.20 15.19
N MET A 121 2.83 -11.88 15.44
CA MET A 121 3.26 -10.86 14.48
C MET A 121 2.56 -11.07 13.13
N ALA A 122 1.23 -11.27 13.16
CA ALA A 122 0.44 -11.66 12.00
C ALA A 122 0.56 -10.65 10.84
N ALA A 123 0.62 -9.35 11.14
CA ALA A 123 0.81 -8.30 10.14
C ALA A 123 2.29 -8.09 9.73
N GLY A 124 3.20 -8.94 10.23
CA GLY A 124 4.63 -8.88 9.95
C GLY A 124 5.45 -8.26 11.09
N PRO A 125 6.78 -8.18 10.93
CA PRO A 125 7.52 -8.58 9.73
C PRO A 125 7.68 -10.10 9.60
N ARG A 126 7.78 -10.59 8.36
CA ARG A 126 8.03 -11.99 8.05
C ARG A 126 9.49 -12.34 8.32
N GLU A 127 9.74 -13.35 9.14
CA GLU A 127 11.09 -13.74 9.58
C GLU A 127 12.07 -13.96 8.43
N GLY A 128 11.65 -14.60 7.34
CA GLY A 128 12.49 -14.85 6.16
C GLY A 128 12.81 -13.63 5.30
N LEU A 129 12.29 -12.44 5.61
CA LEU A 129 12.61 -11.17 4.94
C LEU A 129 13.46 -10.24 5.82
N ILE A 130 13.83 -10.68 7.03
CA ILE A 130 14.65 -9.88 7.95
C ILE A 130 16.12 -9.98 7.51
N GLU A 131 16.66 -8.88 6.98
CA GLU A 131 18.07 -8.79 6.57
C GLU A 131 19.03 -8.62 7.77
N SER A 132 18.57 -7.94 8.83
CA SER A 132 19.37 -7.66 10.03
C SER A 132 18.48 -7.61 11.28
N GLY A 133 18.97 -8.19 12.38
CA GLY A 133 18.23 -8.32 13.65
C GLY A 133 17.39 -9.59 13.73
N SER A 134 16.50 -9.65 14.71
CA SER A 134 15.58 -10.77 14.95
C SER A 134 14.16 -10.28 15.26
N LEU A 135 13.15 -11.10 14.98
CA LEU A 135 11.77 -10.83 15.38
C LEU A 135 11.65 -10.65 16.91
N HIS A 136 12.51 -11.30 17.69
CA HIS A 136 12.54 -11.17 19.15
C HIS A 136 12.95 -9.77 19.62
N ASP A 137 13.72 -9.03 18.82
CA ASP A 137 14.13 -7.68 19.16
C ASP A 137 12.90 -6.74 19.23
N LEU A 138 11.86 -7.01 18.43
CA LEU A 138 10.60 -6.26 18.45
C LEU A 138 9.77 -6.47 19.73
N ALA A 139 10.15 -7.42 20.60
CA ALA A 139 9.52 -7.54 21.91
C ALA A 139 9.95 -6.42 22.87
N ALA A 140 11.10 -5.79 22.63
CA ALA A 140 11.55 -4.64 23.41
C ALA A 140 10.82 -3.36 22.98
N PRO A 141 10.50 -2.47 23.93
CA PRO A 141 9.83 -1.21 23.62
C PRO A 141 10.71 -0.33 22.73
N GLU A 142 10.05 0.53 21.93
CA GLU A 142 10.68 1.54 21.06
C GLU A 142 11.49 0.97 19.89
N ILE A 143 11.42 -0.33 19.64
CA ILE A 143 12.03 -0.96 18.46
C ILE A 143 11.00 -1.06 17.33
N VAL A 144 11.40 -0.66 16.13
CA VAL A 144 10.60 -0.74 14.91
C VAL A 144 11.39 -1.43 13.81
N SER A 145 10.71 -2.22 12.99
CA SER A 145 11.28 -2.77 11.75
C SER A 145 10.98 -1.84 10.57
N THR A 146 11.92 -1.70 9.65
CA THR A 146 11.79 -0.89 8.43
C THR A 146 12.28 -1.66 7.21
N ASP A 147 11.69 -1.40 6.04
CA ASP A 147 12.10 -2.04 4.78
C ASP A 147 13.25 -1.27 4.11
N PHE A 148 14.11 -1.96 3.36
CA PHE A 148 15.19 -1.34 2.58
C PHE A 148 14.64 -0.39 1.52
N TYR A 149 13.49 -0.69 0.93
CA TYR A 149 12.84 0.22 -0.03
C TYR A 149 12.40 1.54 0.61
N ASP A 150 12.09 1.52 1.90
CA ASP A 150 11.72 2.71 2.64
C ASP A 150 12.93 3.63 2.87
N ASN A 151 14.17 3.14 2.82
CA ASN A 151 15.36 3.98 3.04
C ASN A 151 15.42 5.21 2.12
N LYS A 152 15.06 5.06 0.83
CA LYS A 152 14.98 6.20 -0.09
C LYS A 152 13.88 7.19 0.28
N ALA A 153 12.73 6.70 0.74
CA ALA A 153 11.60 7.52 1.16
C ALA A 153 11.87 8.23 2.50
N LEU A 154 12.47 7.50 3.44
CA LEU A 154 12.91 7.94 4.77
C LEU A 154 14.20 8.77 4.70
N ARG A 155 14.85 8.87 3.53
CA ARG A 155 16.08 9.65 3.31
C ARG A 155 17.17 9.31 4.33
N TYR A 156 17.26 8.02 4.66
CA TYR A 156 18.25 7.46 5.57
C TYR A 156 19.12 6.50 4.76
N GLU A 157 20.43 6.72 4.77
CA GLU A 157 21.40 5.77 4.22
C GLU A 157 21.71 4.77 5.33
N VAL A 158 21.33 3.51 5.14
CA VAL A 158 21.73 2.38 5.97
C VAL A 158 22.97 1.75 5.35
#